data_AF-A0A1I8MIG9-F1
#
_entry.id   AF-A0A1I8MIG9-F1
#
_cell.length_a   1.000
_cell.length_b   1.000
_cell.length_c   1.000
_cell.angle_alpha   90.00
_cell.angle_beta   90.00
_cell.angle_gamma   90.00
#
_symmetry.space_group_name_H-M   'P 1'
#
loop_
_entity.id
_entity.type
_entity.pdbx_description
1 polymer ?
#
loop_
_entity_poly.entity_id
_entity_poly.type
_entity_poly.pdbx_seq_one_letter_code
_entity_poly.pdbx_strand_id
1 'polypeptide(L)'
;MKTYVNTPDQRKYIFYRAPENEEFHFEVCCSNDCHVALTNDPHETGPMYEIAIGGWKNTKSIIRYVGRQPDVAAAATPNIVNEHEMRGFWVRWRNQTISVGRKGESLPFMSHQDLQMFNVNFVAICTAYGSTGSWLFDDPFAGVICEKEAKLESIENMKFVKTPNEKKYKYYPAHGEMFAFYVCCANDCHVSLSNHADGVKPLYEIAIGGWANTKSIIRLIGKEPDLVAAQTPDICSPHEMRGFWVRWDYNCIQVGRKGEAVAFMSYHDKNLFPINYVGICTAYGSTGTWFVGENTFEVSSVPVIPNMLADNSKLHKLNTPNEKRYRFYSVHGNSFLFKVKCANDCHVALSSNNEERLPLYEIVLGGWANTKSVIRKNYKTPDLVEVQTPQIVNVNVWRTFWLCWQDNVIQVGREGESLPFMTYKDPNLFCVKYLGICTAYGSSGSWLFNKSLDDVLISNRILKVKTPKEKSYVFYPIRRNVFQFKVKCAHDCHIALSAQPLVGLPMYEIVIGAMSNTKSVIRDVGMEPPEVFETASPDIVNAHELCGFWIHWNNTSIAVGREGEKISFMFHKGVKLFPIKYIGISTGSGATGYWEFEDECGIGGSN
;
A
#
# COMPACT_ATOMS: atom_id res chain seq x y z
N MET A 1 12.47 -0.23 -13.91
CA MET A 1 11.04 -0.55 -13.99
C MET A 1 10.93 -1.82 -14.81
N LYS A 2 10.25 -2.85 -14.30
CA LYS A 2 10.14 -4.13 -15.00
C LYS A 2 8.84 -4.23 -15.78
N THR A 3 8.93 -4.77 -16.98
CA THR A 3 7.82 -5.11 -17.87
C THR A 3 7.54 -6.60 -17.75
N TYR A 4 6.26 -6.96 -17.59
CA TYR A 4 5.79 -8.34 -17.57
C TYR A 4 4.90 -8.61 -18.78
N VAL A 5 5.16 -9.70 -19.49
CA VAL A 5 4.43 -10.07 -20.71
C VAL A 5 4.11 -11.56 -20.70
N ASN A 6 2.87 -11.92 -21.04
CA ASN A 6 2.52 -13.30 -21.37
C ASN A 6 2.44 -13.49 -22.88
N THR A 7 3.09 -14.53 -23.38
CA THR A 7 3.00 -14.94 -24.79
C THR A 7 2.22 -16.25 -24.88
N PRO A 8 1.24 -16.36 -25.79
CA PRO A 8 0.49 -17.59 -25.99
C PRO A 8 1.34 -18.66 -26.68
N ASP A 9 0.79 -19.86 -26.84
CA ASP A 9 1.33 -20.88 -27.76
C ASP A 9 1.01 -20.49 -29.20
N GLN A 10 1.70 -19.45 -29.67
CA GLN A 10 1.54 -18.93 -31.01
C GLN A 10 2.80 -18.18 -31.39
N ARG A 11 3.40 -18.57 -32.52
CA ARG A 11 4.54 -17.84 -33.10
C ARG A 11 4.09 -16.51 -33.69
N LYS A 12 3.88 -15.53 -32.80
CA LYS A 12 3.49 -14.17 -33.09
C LYS A 12 4.35 -13.25 -32.23
N TYR A 13 5.25 -12.51 -32.87
CA TYR A 13 6.19 -11.65 -32.17
C TYR A 13 5.50 -10.40 -31.61
N ILE A 14 5.90 -10.03 -30.39
CA ILE A 14 5.62 -8.74 -29.78
C ILE A 14 6.91 -7.93 -29.83
N PHE A 15 6.87 -6.79 -30.52
CA PHE A 15 8.05 -5.98 -30.82
C PHE A 15 8.22 -4.85 -29.80
N TYR A 16 9.45 -4.73 -29.33
CA TYR A 16 9.93 -3.66 -28.46
C TYR A 16 11.10 -2.98 -29.15
N ARG A 17 11.28 -1.68 -28.94
CA ARG A 17 12.47 -0.99 -29.41
C ARG A 17 13.71 -1.63 -28.74
N ALA A 18 14.84 -1.64 -29.42
CA ALA A 18 16.06 -2.24 -28.90
C ALA A 18 16.72 -1.31 -27.84
N PRO A 19 17.25 -1.86 -26.73
CA PRO A 19 18.07 -1.13 -25.77
C PRO A 19 19.29 -0.45 -26.42
N GLU A 20 19.61 0.78 -25.98
CA GLU A 20 20.77 1.54 -26.49
C GLU A 20 22.12 0.90 -26.17
N ASN A 21 22.20 0.10 -25.10
CA ASN A 21 23.41 -0.60 -24.68
C ASN A 21 23.70 -1.89 -25.47
N GLU A 22 22.93 -2.15 -26.55
CA GLU A 22 23.07 -3.31 -27.44
C GLU A 22 22.94 -4.66 -26.70
N GLU A 23 22.19 -4.69 -25.60
CA GLU A 23 22.02 -5.88 -24.77
C GLU A 23 20.61 -5.96 -24.17
N PHE A 24 19.93 -7.08 -24.41
CA PHE A 24 18.61 -7.37 -23.89
C PHE A 24 18.69 -8.44 -22.80
N HIS A 25 18.35 -8.06 -21.57
CA HIS A 25 18.26 -8.96 -20.41
C HIS A 25 16.81 -9.30 -20.14
N PHE A 26 16.51 -10.58 -19.94
CA PHE A 26 15.16 -11.03 -19.62
C PHE A 26 15.17 -12.30 -18.77
N GLU A 27 14.06 -12.55 -18.08
CA GLU A 27 13.73 -13.80 -17.43
C GLU A 27 12.48 -14.39 -18.09
N VAL A 28 12.46 -15.70 -18.27
CA VAL A 28 11.32 -16.39 -18.88
C VAL A 28 11.01 -17.68 -18.13
N CYS A 29 9.72 -17.94 -17.98
CA CYS A 29 9.17 -19.20 -17.50
C CYS A 29 8.31 -19.83 -18.61
N CYS A 30 8.82 -20.89 -19.21
CA CYS A 30 8.17 -21.65 -20.29
C CYS A 30 8.71 -23.09 -20.34
N SER A 31 7.95 -24.01 -20.94
CA SER A 31 8.37 -25.42 -21.08
C SER A 31 9.44 -25.62 -22.15
N ASN A 32 9.38 -24.82 -23.24
CA ASN A 32 10.26 -24.90 -24.40
C ASN A 32 10.08 -23.65 -25.30
N ASP A 33 10.91 -23.56 -26.34
CA ASP A 33 10.73 -22.65 -27.49
C ASP A 33 10.44 -21.18 -27.10
N CYS A 34 11.32 -20.63 -26.26
CA CYS A 34 11.42 -19.20 -26.00
C CYS A 34 12.14 -18.53 -27.18
N HIS A 35 11.48 -17.62 -27.88
CA HIS A 35 12.04 -16.95 -29.06
C HIS A 35 12.32 -15.48 -28.78
N VAL A 36 13.52 -15.02 -29.17
CA VAL A 36 13.89 -13.61 -29.23
C VAL A 36 14.31 -13.29 -30.67
N ALA A 37 13.75 -12.24 -31.26
CA ALA A 37 14.13 -11.75 -32.57
C ALA A 37 14.89 -10.42 -32.46
N LEU A 38 15.93 -10.24 -33.28
CA LEU A 38 16.63 -8.98 -33.48
C LEU A 38 16.35 -8.51 -34.92
N THR A 39 15.82 -7.30 -35.08
CA THR A 39 15.36 -6.79 -36.38
C THR A 39 15.54 -5.27 -36.49
N ASN A 40 15.51 -4.75 -37.72
CA ASN A 40 15.52 -3.32 -37.99
C ASN A 40 14.11 -2.69 -38.04
N ASP A 41 13.07 -3.51 -38.18
CA ASP A 41 11.67 -3.11 -38.44
C ASP A 41 10.72 -3.80 -37.42
N PRO A 42 9.70 -3.12 -36.86
CA PRO A 42 8.74 -3.73 -35.92
C PRO A 42 7.72 -4.68 -36.59
N HIS A 43 8.10 -5.30 -37.70
CA HIS A 43 7.31 -6.25 -38.47
C HIS A 43 8.20 -7.42 -38.93
N GLU A 44 7.59 -8.59 -39.16
CA GLU A 44 8.28 -9.81 -39.62
C GLU A 44 8.69 -9.76 -41.11
N THR A 45 8.73 -8.57 -41.72
CA THR A 45 9.05 -8.36 -43.14
C THR A 45 10.49 -7.93 -43.38
N GLY A 46 11.18 -7.45 -42.34
CA GLY A 46 12.57 -6.99 -42.40
C GLY A 46 13.62 -8.09 -42.20
N PRO A 47 14.91 -7.80 -42.44
CA PRO A 47 15.99 -8.71 -42.05
C PRO A 47 15.93 -8.99 -40.55
N MET A 48 15.94 -10.27 -40.18
CA MET A 48 15.68 -10.72 -38.81
C MET A 48 16.62 -11.86 -38.43
N TYR A 49 17.25 -11.73 -37.28
CA TYR A 49 17.87 -12.84 -36.57
C TYR A 49 16.87 -13.40 -35.57
N GLU A 50 16.54 -14.68 -35.68
CA GLU A 50 15.73 -15.39 -34.70
C GLU A 50 16.64 -16.24 -33.80
N ILE A 51 16.45 -16.08 -32.49
CA ILE A 51 17.14 -16.80 -31.45
C ILE A 51 16.10 -17.68 -30.75
N ALA A 52 16.20 -18.99 -30.89
CA ALA A 52 15.37 -19.93 -30.16
C ALA A 52 16.17 -20.50 -28.99
N ILE A 53 15.67 -20.31 -27.76
CA ILE A 53 16.27 -20.81 -26.53
C ILE A 53 15.38 -21.94 -25.98
N GLY A 54 15.99 -23.10 -25.75
CA GLY A 54 15.25 -24.27 -25.28
C GLY A 54 14.27 -24.83 -26.32
N GLY A 55 14.62 -24.76 -27.60
CA GLY A 55 13.87 -25.41 -28.67
C GLY A 55 14.06 -26.93 -28.69
N TRP A 56 13.33 -27.60 -29.59
CA TRP A 56 13.30 -29.07 -29.72
C TRP A 56 13.03 -29.76 -28.37
N LYS A 57 11.90 -29.40 -27.73
CA LYS A 57 11.54 -29.89 -26.40
C LYS A 57 12.64 -29.59 -25.37
N ASN A 58 13.15 -28.35 -25.38
CA ASN A 58 14.12 -27.88 -24.39
C ASN A 58 15.45 -28.64 -24.42
N THR A 59 15.93 -29.03 -25.61
CA THR A 59 17.20 -29.76 -25.77
C THR A 59 18.29 -28.96 -26.47
N LYS A 60 17.92 -27.95 -27.27
CA LYS A 60 18.84 -27.21 -28.14
C LYS A 60 18.45 -25.74 -28.22
N SER A 61 19.44 -24.87 -28.40
CA SER A 61 19.25 -23.46 -28.74
C SER A 61 19.93 -23.13 -30.06
N ILE A 62 19.40 -22.16 -30.81
CA ILE A 62 19.95 -21.74 -32.11
C ILE A 62 19.91 -20.22 -32.29
N ILE A 63 20.78 -19.73 -33.16
CA ILE A 63 20.64 -18.44 -33.84
C ILE A 63 20.42 -18.77 -35.32
N ARG A 64 19.43 -18.17 -35.96
CA ARG A 64 19.24 -18.26 -37.41
C ARG A 64 18.95 -16.90 -38.02
N TYR A 65 19.39 -16.72 -39.25
CA TYR A 65 18.95 -15.62 -40.09
C TYR A 65 17.69 -16.07 -40.83
N VAL A 66 16.58 -15.36 -40.65
CA VAL A 66 15.29 -15.75 -41.23
C VAL A 66 15.35 -15.75 -42.75
N GLY A 67 14.91 -16.86 -43.37
CA GLY A 67 14.98 -17.08 -44.81
C GLY A 67 16.32 -17.62 -45.32
N ARG A 68 17.30 -17.88 -44.45
CA ARG A 68 18.56 -18.55 -44.79
C ARG A 68 18.66 -19.90 -44.09
N GLN A 69 19.33 -20.84 -44.74
CA GLN A 69 19.68 -22.16 -44.21
C GLN A 69 21.18 -22.42 -44.49
N PRO A 70 21.90 -23.11 -43.60
CA PRO A 70 21.47 -23.64 -42.30
C PRO A 70 21.36 -22.55 -41.21
N ASP A 71 20.92 -22.94 -40.00
CA ASP A 71 21.04 -22.09 -38.80
C ASP A 71 22.50 -21.65 -38.61
N VAL A 72 22.72 -20.41 -38.16
CA VAL A 72 24.04 -19.78 -38.13
C VAL A 72 24.83 -20.05 -36.85
N ALA A 73 24.15 -20.46 -35.79
CA ALA A 73 24.76 -21.02 -34.58
C ALA A 73 23.81 -22.00 -33.91
N ALA A 74 24.38 -22.98 -33.19
CA ALA A 74 23.63 -23.97 -32.44
C ALA A 74 24.40 -24.42 -31.20
N ALA A 75 23.68 -24.67 -30.11
CA ALA A 75 24.23 -25.24 -28.88
C ALA A 75 23.29 -26.29 -28.30
N ALA A 76 23.84 -27.38 -27.76
CA ALA A 76 23.08 -28.31 -26.94
C ALA A 76 22.81 -27.64 -25.58
N THR A 77 21.53 -27.47 -25.24
CA THR A 77 21.09 -26.73 -24.06
C THR A 77 19.95 -27.49 -23.37
N PRO A 78 20.18 -28.71 -22.90
CA PRO A 78 19.15 -29.51 -22.26
C PRO A 78 18.63 -28.84 -21.00
N ASN A 79 17.31 -28.78 -20.87
CA ASN A 79 16.60 -28.21 -19.74
C ASN A 79 17.05 -26.76 -19.45
N ILE A 80 17.27 -25.93 -20.46
CA ILE A 80 17.77 -24.57 -20.26
C ILE A 80 16.66 -23.63 -19.78
N VAL A 81 15.42 -23.77 -20.28
CA VAL A 81 14.22 -23.09 -19.75
C VAL A 81 13.45 -24.01 -18.79
N ASN A 82 12.47 -23.48 -18.05
CA ASN A 82 11.67 -24.24 -17.10
C ASN A 82 10.25 -23.68 -16.97
N GLU A 83 9.24 -24.57 -16.92
CA GLU A 83 7.81 -24.22 -16.88
C GLU A 83 7.28 -23.83 -15.49
N HIS A 84 8.09 -23.98 -14.45
CA HIS A 84 7.73 -23.73 -13.05
C HIS A 84 8.56 -22.62 -12.38
N GLU A 85 9.70 -22.24 -12.95
CA GLU A 85 10.57 -21.18 -12.44
C GLU A 85 11.01 -20.22 -13.54
N MET A 86 11.27 -18.97 -13.16
CA MET A 86 11.86 -17.96 -14.04
C MET A 86 13.35 -18.26 -14.24
N ARG A 87 13.81 -18.24 -15.49
CA ARG A 87 15.22 -18.38 -15.84
C ARG A 87 15.71 -17.19 -16.64
N GLY A 88 16.84 -16.63 -16.21
CA GLY A 88 17.40 -15.42 -16.77
C GLY A 88 18.39 -15.64 -17.90
N PHE A 89 18.33 -14.79 -18.92
CA PHE A 89 19.17 -14.79 -20.10
C PHE A 89 19.56 -13.37 -20.51
N TRP A 90 20.63 -13.28 -21.28
CA TRP A 90 21.00 -12.06 -22.00
C TRP A 90 21.26 -12.37 -23.48
N VAL A 91 20.85 -11.45 -24.34
CA VAL A 91 21.16 -11.43 -25.78
C VAL A 91 21.90 -10.13 -26.06
N ARG A 92 23.07 -10.22 -26.68
CA ARG A 92 23.94 -9.07 -26.97
C ARG A 92 24.29 -9.01 -28.45
N TRP A 93 24.26 -7.83 -29.06
CA TRP A 93 24.59 -7.60 -30.48
C TRP A 93 25.61 -6.47 -30.66
N ARG A 94 26.87 -6.72 -30.31
CA ARG A 94 27.93 -5.71 -30.42
C ARG A 94 29.10 -6.22 -31.24
N ASN A 95 29.84 -5.30 -31.87
CA ASN A 95 31.02 -5.63 -32.67
C ASN A 95 30.71 -6.71 -33.73
N GLN A 96 29.61 -6.56 -34.47
CA GLN A 96 29.18 -7.50 -35.51
C GLN A 96 29.01 -8.95 -35.01
N THR A 97 28.72 -9.13 -33.72
CA THR A 97 28.57 -10.45 -33.08
C THR A 97 27.30 -10.50 -32.25
N ILE A 98 26.46 -11.49 -32.53
CA ILE A 98 25.30 -11.86 -31.69
C ILE A 98 25.77 -12.91 -30.70
N SER A 99 25.48 -12.73 -29.43
CA SER A 99 25.86 -13.64 -28.35
C SER A 99 24.69 -13.84 -27.38
N VAL A 100 24.53 -15.07 -26.91
CA VAL A 100 23.46 -15.46 -25.99
C VAL A 100 24.06 -16.17 -24.79
N GLY A 101 23.70 -15.73 -23.59
CA GLY A 101 24.19 -16.31 -22.33
C GLY A 101 23.15 -16.34 -21.24
N ARG A 102 23.49 -16.95 -20.10
CA ARG A 102 22.63 -17.02 -18.92
C ARG A 102 22.87 -15.81 -18.02
N LYS A 103 21.82 -15.38 -17.32
CA LYS A 103 21.92 -14.34 -16.29
C LYS A 103 22.98 -14.72 -15.25
N GLY A 104 23.92 -13.82 -14.99
CA GLY A 104 25.05 -14.04 -14.07
C GLY A 104 26.28 -14.70 -14.71
N GLU A 105 26.16 -15.28 -15.90
CA GLU A 105 27.31 -15.80 -16.66
C GLU A 105 27.86 -14.73 -17.60
N SER A 106 29.17 -14.54 -17.61
CA SER A 106 29.85 -13.58 -18.51
C SER A 106 30.08 -14.14 -19.92
N LEU A 107 30.21 -15.47 -20.04
CA LEU A 107 30.46 -16.16 -21.29
C LEU A 107 29.14 -16.59 -21.96
N PRO A 108 29.01 -16.42 -23.29
CA PRO A 108 27.85 -16.93 -24.01
C PRO A 108 27.90 -18.46 -24.12
N PHE A 109 26.73 -19.10 -24.13
CA PHE A 109 26.61 -20.50 -24.54
C PHE A 109 26.46 -20.64 -26.06
N MET A 110 26.22 -19.54 -26.78
CA MET A 110 26.08 -19.52 -28.23
C MET A 110 26.42 -18.13 -28.78
N SER A 111 27.14 -18.08 -29.91
CA SER A 111 27.49 -16.82 -30.58
C SER A 111 27.60 -16.98 -32.09
N HIS A 112 27.38 -15.90 -32.84
CA HIS A 112 27.52 -15.82 -34.28
C HIS A 112 28.13 -14.47 -34.68
N GLN A 113 29.12 -14.48 -35.56
CA GLN A 113 29.73 -13.27 -36.12
C GLN A 113 29.23 -13.05 -37.55
N ASP A 114 28.71 -11.86 -37.83
CA ASP A 114 28.26 -11.43 -39.16
C ASP A 114 28.79 -10.02 -39.47
N LEU A 115 29.78 -9.95 -40.36
CA LEU A 115 30.39 -8.68 -40.77
C LEU A 115 29.41 -7.75 -41.48
N GLN A 116 28.29 -8.26 -42.01
CA GLN A 116 27.23 -7.48 -42.67
C GLN A 116 25.97 -7.37 -41.80
N MET A 117 26.10 -7.51 -40.48
CA MET A 117 24.99 -7.35 -39.55
C MET A 117 24.34 -5.96 -39.71
N PHE A 118 23.02 -5.94 -39.83
CA PHE A 118 22.22 -4.73 -39.88
C PHE A 118 22.08 -4.09 -38.49
N ASN A 119 21.75 -2.80 -38.44
CA ASN A 119 21.44 -2.13 -37.19
C ASN A 119 20.15 -2.70 -36.57
N VAL A 120 20.26 -3.23 -35.36
CA VAL A 120 19.14 -3.76 -34.59
C VAL A 120 18.42 -2.59 -33.92
N ASN A 121 17.22 -2.29 -34.38
CA ASN A 121 16.38 -1.22 -33.85
C ASN A 121 15.27 -1.74 -32.93
N PHE A 122 14.96 -3.04 -33.02
CA PHE A 122 13.92 -3.70 -32.26
C PHE A 122 14.36 -5.09 -31.80
N VAL A 123 13.90 -5.44 -30.61
CA VAL A 123 13.88 -6.80 -30.09
C VAL A 123 12.43 -7.27 -30.06
N ALA A 124 12.17 -8.54 -30.35
CA ALA A 124 10.82 -9.08 -30.24
C ALA A 124 10.81 -10.41 -29.52
N ILE A 125 9.73 -10.71 -28.79
CA ILE A 125 9.59 -11.94 -28.02
C ILE A 125 8.33 -12.71 -28.41
N CYS A 126 8.40 -14.04 -28.37
CA CYS A 126 7.23 -14.92 -28.39
C CYS A 126 7.56 -16.30 -27.81
N THR A 127 6.53 -17.06 -27.47
CA THR A 127 6.61 -18.52 -27.30
C THR A 127 5.77 -19.21 -28.35
N ALA A 128 6.10 -20.45 -28.67
CA ALA A 128 5.35 -21.24 -29.64
C ALA A 128 5.53 -22.74 -29.38
N TYR A 129 4.96 -23.55 -30.29
CA TYR A 129 5.21 -25.00 -30.39
C TYR A 129 4.86 -25.77 -29.11
N GLY A 130 3.65 -25.57 -28.60
CA GLY A 130 3.16 -26.22 -27.39
C GLY A 130 3.56 -25.52 -26.09
N SER A 131 4.13 -24.30 -26.17
CA SER A 131 4.58 -23.56 -24.99
C SER A 131 3.93 -22.18 -24.87
N THR A 132 3.57 -21.83 -23.64
CA THR A 132 3.23 -20.45 -23.25
C THR A 132 4.38 -19.87 -22.45
N GLY A 133 4.59 -18.56 -22.57
CA GLY A 133 5.69 -17.86 -21.93
C GLY A 133 5.21 -16.82 -20.96
N SER A 134 5.85 -16.76 -19.80
CA SER A 134 5.76 -15.64 -18.86
C SER A 134 7.12 -14.96 -18.82
N TRP A 135 7.19 -13.70 -19.25
CA TRP A 135 8.42 -12.95 -19.47
C TRP A 135 8.53 -11.78 -18.52
N LEU A 136 9.76 -11.49 -18.09
CA LEU A 136 10.09 -10.35 -17.25
C LEU A 136 11.39 -9.71 -17.75
N PHE A 137 11.38 -8.42 -18.05
CA PHE A 137 12.56 -7.69 -18.50
C PHE A 137 12.46 -6.22 -18.09
N ASP A 138 13.58 -5.50 -18.09
CA ASP A 138 13.55 -4.06 -17.81
C ASP A 138 12.96 -3.30 -19.02
N ASP A 139 12.07 -2.35 -18.75
CA ASP A 139 11.51 -1.48 -19.79
C ASP A 139 12.66 -0.69 -20.44
N PRO A 140 12.97 -0.90 -21.73
CA PRO A 140 14.07 -0.18 -22.36
C PRO A 140 13.70 1.28 -22.69
N PHE A 141 12.45 1.72 -22.44
CA PHE A 141 11.92 3.05 -22.82
C PHE A 141 11.26 3.79 -21.67
N ALA A 142 12.01 4.03 -20.60
CA ALA A 142 11.67 5.08 -19.63
C ALA A 142 11.60 6.47 -20.35
N GLY A 143 10.53 6.75 -21.09
CA GLY A 143 10.35 7.99 -21.87
C GLY A 143 9.38 7.97 -23.06
N VAL A 144 9.00 6.81 -23.64
CA VAL A 144 8.06 6.78 -24.78
C VAL A 144 6.92 5.80 -24.51
N ILE A 145 5.73 6.35 -24.27
CA ILE A 145 4.51 5.59 -24.00
C ILE A 145 4.07 4.91 -25.30
N CYS A 146 4.17 3.58 -25.36
CA CYS A 146 3.31 2.78 -26.24
C CYS A 146 2.11 2.33 -25.41
N GLU A 147 0.90 2.51 -25.94
CA GLU A 147 -0.34 2.37 -25.19
C GLU A 147 -0.59 0.92 -24.73
N LYS A 148 -0.94 0.78 -23.44
CA LYS A 148 -1.45 -0.41 -22.72
C LYS A 148 -0.44 -1.49 -22.29
N GLU A 149 0.59 -1.12 -21.54
CA GLU A 149 1.27 -2.09 -20.68
C GLU A 149 1.36 -1.59 -19.23
N ALA A 150 0.97 -2.45 -18.30
CA ALA A 150 0.99 -2.17 -16.86
C ALA A 150 2.44 -2.10 -16.37
N LYS A 151 2.89 -0.90 -16.04
CA LYS A 151 4.19 -0.65 -15.40
C LYS A 151 4.18 -1.21 -13.98
N LEU A 152 5.08 -2.15 -13.66
CA LEU A 152 5.19 -2.77 -12.34
C LEU A 152 6.46 -2.28 -11.62
N GLU A 153 6.32 -1.23 -10.80
CA GLU A 153 7.43 -0.68 -10.00
C GLU A 153 7.73 -1.49 -8.71
N SER A 154 6.89 -2.48 -8.34
CA SER A 154 6.89 -3.05 -6.97
C SER A 154 6.96 -4.58 -6.86
N ILE A 155 7.46 -5.30 -7.88
CA ILE A 155 7.58 -6.78 -7.83
C ILE A 155 8.99 -7.31 -7.51
N GLU A 156 9.99 -6.44 -7.35
CA GLU A 156 11.38 -6.88 -7.13
C GLU A 156 11.56 -7.75 -5.89
N ASN A 157 10.70 -7.58 -4.88
CA ASN A 157 10.69 -8.36 -3.63
C ASN A 157 9.54 -9.38 -3.53
N MET A 158 8.92 -9.74 -4.65
CA MET A 158 7.80 -10.68 -4.69
C MET A 158 8.23 -12.04 -5.27
N LYS A 159 7.75 -13.12 -4.66
CA LYS A 159 7.96 -14.49 -5.12
C LYS A 159 7.10 -14.78 -6.35
N PHE A 160 7.74 -15.27 -7.40
CA PHE A 160 7.05 -15.86 -8.54
C PHE A 160 6.44 -17.22 -8.19
N VAL A 161 5.16 -17.43 -8.51
CA VAL A 161 4.45 -18.70 -8.30
C VAL A 161 3.56 -19.01 -9.50
N LYS A 162 3.65 -20.23 -10.03
CA LYS A 162 2.65 -20.77 -10.97
C LYS A 162 1.65 -21.65 -10.23
N THR A 163 0.38 -21.52 -10.59
CA THR A 163 -0.70 -22.41 -10.13
C THR A 163 -1.29 -23.16 -11.34
N PRO A 164 -1.51 -24.48 -11.24
CA PRO A 164 -2.08 -25.23 -12.34
C PRO A 164 -3.58 -24.96 -12.49
N ASN A 165 -4.15 -25.51 -13.55
CA ASN A 165 -5.60 -25.56 -13.78
C ASN A 165 -6.26 -26.62 -12.87
N GLU A 166 -6.18 -26.41 -11.55
CA GLU A 166 -6.77 -27.28 -10.54
C GLU A 166 -7.09 -26.49 -9.27
N LYS A 167 -8.20 -26.82 -8.62
CA LYS A 167 -8.56 -26.21 -7.33
C LYS A 167 -7.77 -26.84 -6.18
N LYS A 168 -6.46 -26.59 -6.16
CA LYS A 168 -5.54 -27.07 -5.14
C LYS A 168 -4.72 -25.90 -4.58
N TYR A 169 -4.99 -25.55 -3.33
CA TYR A 169 -4.31 -24.46 -2.65
C TYR A 169 -2.86 -24.80 -2.37
N LYS A 170 -1.97 -23.84 -2.65
CA LYS A 170 -0.62 -23.80 -2.12
C LYS A 170 -0.58 -22.80 -0.97
N TYR A 171 -0.35 -23.30 0.25
CA TYR A 171 -0.35 -22.49 1.46
C TYR A 171 1.02 -21.89 1.76
N TYR A 172 0.99 -20.65 2.24
CA TYR A 172 2.12 -19.87 2.71
C TYR A 172 1.79 -19.32 4.10
N PRO A 173 2.77 -19.19 5.01
CA PRO A 173 2.56 -18.52 6.29
C PRO A 173 2.04 -17.10 6.07
N ALA A 174 1.00 -16.73 6.81
CA ALA A 174 0.47 -15.39 6.85
C ALA A 174 1.33 -14.57 7.83
N HIS A 175 1.99 -13.54 7.34
CA HIS A 175 2.73 -12.60 8.17
C HIS A 175 1.94 -11.30 8.23
N GLY A 176 1.15 -11.12 9.30
CA GLY A 176 0.35 -9.90 9.52
C GLY A 176 -1.14 -10.05 9.29
N GLU A 177 -1.77 -8.93 8.98
CA GLU A 177 -3.22 -8.82 8.77
C GLU A 177 -3.57 -8.46 7.30
N MET A 178 -2.61 -8.57 6.37
CA MET A 178 -2.79 -8.24 4.96
C MET A 178 -1.94 -9.14 4.05
N PHE A 179 -2.49 -9.48 2.89
CA PHE A 179 -1.83 -10.22 1.82
C PHE A 179 -2.02 -9.47 0.50
N ALA A 180 -0.93 -8.94 -0.05
CA ALA A 180 -0.92 -8.29 -1.36
C ALA A 180 -0.28 -9.20 -2.39
N PHE A 181 -0.87 -9.27 -3.57
CA PHE A 181 -0.38 -10.11 -4.65
C PHE A 181 -0.72 -9.51 -6.01
N TYR A 182 -0.05 -10.01 -7.02
CA TYR A 182 -0.46 -9.85 -8.39
C TYR A 182 -0.73 -11.21 -9.01
N VAL A 183 -1.69 -11.26 -9.92
CA VAL A 183 -2.04 -12.46 -10.66
C VAL A 183 -2.40 -12.14 -12.11
N CYS A 184 -1.99 -13.04 -13.00
CA CYS A 184 -2.44 -13.10 -14.37
C CYS A 184 -3.11 -14.47 -14.59
N CYS A 185 -4.41 -14.46 -14.86
CA CYS A 185 -5.24 -15.64 -15.09
C CYS A 185 -6.49 -15.27 -15.93
N ALA A 186 -7.04 -16.22 -16.67
CA ALA A 186 -8.14 -15.98 -17.60
C ALA A 186 -9.49 -15.80 -16.89
N ASN A 187 -9.75 -16.62 -15.87
CA ASN A 187 -11.06 -16.69 -15.22
C ASN A 187 -10.96 -16.18 -13.79
N ASP A 188 -10.57 -17.06 -12.87
CA ASP A 188 -10.62 -16.80 -11.45
C ASP A 188 -9.33 -17.16 -10.74
N CYS A 189 -9.07 -16.38 -9.70
CA CYS A 189 -8.04 -16.64 -8.74
C CYS A 189 -8.67 -16.77 -7.36
N HIS A 190 -8.13 -17.66 -6.52
CA HIS A 190 -8.70 -17.98 -5.22
C HIS A 190 -7.67 -17.76 -4.14
N VAL A 191 -8.11 -17.12 -3.05
CA VAL A 191 -7.34 -16.91 -1.83
C VAL A 191 -8.06 -17.58 -0.67
N SER A 192 -7.37 -18.47 0.03
CA SER A 192 -7.85 -19.12 1.24
C SER A 192 -7.22 -18.47 2.46
N LEU A 193 -8.04 -18.12 3.47
CA LEU A 193 -7.57 -17.67 4.78
C LEU A 193 -7.82 -18.77 5.80
N SER A 194 -6.76 -19.30 6.40
CA SER A 194 -6.83 -20.46 7.31
C SER A 194 -5.92 -20.31 8.52
N ASN A 195 -6.26 -21.03 9.60
CA ASN A 195 -5.38 -21.23 10.74
C ASN A 195 -4.38 -22.39 10.53
N HIS A 196 -4.57 -23.19 9.48
CA HIS A 196 -3.78 -24.39 9.20
C HIS A 196 -3.17 -24.36 7.78
N ALA A 197 -2.00 -24.99 7.62
CA ALA A 197 -1.22 -25.01 6.37
C ALA A 197 -1.76 -26.00 5.31
N ASP A 198 -2.82 -26.74 5.61
CA ASP A 198 -3.32 -27.88 4.83
C ASP A 198 -4.80 -27.72 4.41
N GLY A 199 -5.41 -26.55 4.64
CA GLY A 199 -6.79 -26.29 4.24
C GLY A 199 -7.84 -27.06 5.05
N VAL A 200 -7.50 -27.47 6.27
CA VAL A 200 -8.49 -27.99 7.22
C VAL A 200 -9.46 -26.89 7.64
N LYS A 201 -10.76 -27.23 7.71
CA LYS A 201 -11.83 -26.30 8.11
C LYS A 201 -11.72 -25.95 9.61
N PRO A 202 -12.13 -24.74 10.03
CA PRO A 202 -12.74 -23.68 9.23
C PRO A 202 -11.71 -22.89 8.41
N LEU A 203 -12.10 -22.50 7.19
CA LEU A 203 -11.31 -21.58 6.36
C LEU A 203 -12.25 -20.69 5.54
N TYR A 204 -11.85 -19.44 5.30
CA TYR A 204 -12.51 -18.58 4.34
C TYR A 204 -11.93 -18.81 2.96
N GLU A 205 -12.80 -18.79 1.96
CA GLU A 205 -12.41 -18.75 0.56
C GLU A 205 -12.88 -17.44 -0.05
N ILE A 206 -11.95 -16.78 -0.73
CA ILE A 206 -12.17 -15.58 -1.51
C ILE A 206 -11.94 -15.97 -2.96
N ALA A 207 -12.99 -15.94 -3.78
CA ALA A 207 -12.86 -16.11 -5.22
C ALA A 207 -12.94 -14.74 -5.89
N ILE A 208 -11.94 -14.39 -6.68
CA ILE A 208 -11.87 -13.15 -7.45
C ILE A 208 -11.97 -13.52 -8.93
N GLY A 209 -12.96 -12.96 -9.64
CA GLY A 209 -13.23 -13.31 -11.05
C GLY A 209 -13.91 -14.67 -11.25
N GLY A 210 -14.62 -15.17 -10.24
CA GLY A 210 -15.47 -16.35 -10.40
C GLY A 210 -16.58 -16.18 -11.45
N TRP A 211 -17.25 -17.29 -11.79
CA TRP A 211 -18.33 -17.35 -12.79
C TRP A 211 -17.94 -16.72 -14.14
N ALA A 212 -16.87 -17.24 -14.75
CA ALA A 212 -16.32 -16.71 -16.01
C ALA A 212 -15.93 -15.23 -15.89
N ASN A 213 -15.20 -14.87 -14.82
CA ASN A 213 -14.68 -13.52 -14.60
C ASN A 213 -15.77 -12.45 -14.45
N THR A 214 -16.93 -12.81 -13.90
CA THR A 214 -18.07 -11.87 -13.72
C THR A 214 -18.34 -11.51 -12.26
N LYS A 215 -17.96 -12.36 -11.31
CA LYS A 215 -18.37 -12.22 -9.91
C LYS A 215 -17.24 -12.60 -8.95
N SER A 216 -17.12 -11.87 -7.85
CA SER A 216 -16.25 -12.21 -6.74
C SER A 216 -17.06 -12.52 -5.49
N ILE A 217 -16.54 -13.41 -4.62
CA ILE A 217 -17.21 -13.79 -3.37
C ILE A 217 -16.24 -13.90 -2.20
N ILE A 218 -16.79 -13.78 -0.99
CA ILE A 218 -16.18 -14.27 0.26
C ILE A 218 -17.13 -15.33 0.81
N ARG A 219 -16.62 -16.50 1.17
CA ARG A 219 -17.41 -17.56 1.81
C ARG A 219 -16.65 -18.27 2.91
N LEU A 220 -17.37 -18.83 3.87
CA LEU A 220 -16.80 -19.72 4.88
C LEU A 220 -17.08 -21.17 4.45
N ILE A 221 -16.01 -21.92 4.18
CA ILE A 221 -16.15 -23.26 3.60
C ILE A 221 -16.93 -24.19 4.55
N GLY A 222 -17.98 -24.81 4.02
CA GLY A 222 -18.89 -25.68 4.77
C GLY A 222 -20.10 -24.95 5.38
N LYS A 223 -20.26 -23.65 5.12
CA LYS A 223 -21.51 -22.93 5.39
C LYS A 223 -22.09 -22.38 4.09
N GLU A 224 -23.40 -22.44 3.99
CA GLU A 224 -24.20 -21.83 2.92
C GLU A 224 -25.14 -20.78 3.56
N PRO A 225 -25.47 -19.68 2.86
CA PRO A 225 -24.94 -19.25 1.56
C PRO A 225 -23.55 -18.58 1.65
N ASP A 226 -22.99 -18.18 0.49
CA ASP A 226 -21.83 -17.27 0.42
C ASP A 226 -22.05 -16.03 1.31
N LEU A 227 -20.98 -15.56 1.96
CA LEU A 227 -21.06 -14.48 2.94
C LEU A 227 -21.16 -13.10 2.28
N VAL A 228 -20.44 -12.91 1.18
CA VAL A 228 -20.41 -11.70 0.36
C VAL A 228 -20.33 -12.09 -1.11
N ALA A 229 -21.00 -11.30 -1.95
CA ALA A 229 -20.94 -11.39 -3.39
C ALA A 229 -20.88 -9.99 -4.01
N ALA A 230 -19.97 -9.79 -4.96
CA ALA A 230 -19.85 -8.55 -5.74
C ALA A 230 -19.78 -8.89 -7.23
N GLN A 231 -20.40 -8.05 -8.06
CA GLN A 231 -20.22 -8.11 -9.52
C GLN A 231 -18.88 -7.49 -9.86
N THR A 232 -18.02 -8.25 -10.52
CA THR A 232 -16.64 -7.88 -10.86
C THR A 232 -16.30 -8.37 -12.26
N PRO A 233 -16.97 -7.87 -13.31
CA PRO A 233 -16.66 -8.25 -14.68
C PRO A 233 -15.22 -7.87 -15.04
N ASP A 234 -14.54 -8.80 -15.72
CA ASP A 234 -13.20 -8.62 -16.27
C ASP A 234 -12.14 -8.19 -15.24
N ILE A 235 -12.32 -8.63 -13.98
CA ILE A 235 -11.40 -8.25 -12.89
C ILE A 235 -10.05 -8.95 -13.01
N CYS A 236 -10.03 -10.20 -13.49
CA CYS A 236 -8.84 -10.95 -13.85
C CYS A 236 -8.49 -10.74 -15.33
N SER A 237 -7.22 -10.96 -15.71
CA SER A 237 -6.77 -10.86 -17.11
C SER A 237 -5.73 -11.95 -17.42
N PRO A 238 -5.85 -12.65 -18.56
CA PRO A 238 -4.83 -13.62 -19.01
C PRO A 238 -3.63 -12.96 -19.70
N HIS A 239 -3.74 -11.67 -20.01
CA HIS A 239 -2.74 -10.94 -20.79
C HIS A 239 -1.92 -9.97 -19.95
N GLU A 240 -2.46 -9.49 -18.83
CA GLU A 240 -1.77 -8.54 -17.96
C GLU A 240 -1.86 -8.94 -16.49
N MET A 241 -0.91 -8.42 -15.74
CA MET A 241 -0.80 -8.66 -14.31
C MET A 241 -1.76 -7.74 -13.55
N ARG A 242 -2.75 -8.32 -12.86
CA ARG A 242 -3.72 -7.56 -12.05
C ARG A 242 -3.37 -7.70 -10.57
N GLY A 243 -3.27 -6.57 -9.89
CA GLY A 243 -2.88 -6.50 -8.48
C GLY A 243 -4.08 -6.47 -7.55
N PHE A 244 -3.99 -7.18 -6.44
CA PHE A 244 -5.03 -7.25 -5.40
C PHE A 244 -4.43 -7.23 -4.00
N TRP A 245 -5.28 -6.94 -3.03
CA TRP A 245 -4.98 -7.14 -1.62
C TRP A 245 -6.17 -7.76 -0.88
N VAL A 246 -5.86 -8.57 0.12
CA VAL A 246 -6.79 -9.14 1.08
C VAL A 246 -6.33 -8.72 2.48
N ARG A 247 -7.24 -8.20 3.31
CA ARG A 247 -6.95 -7.75 4.70
C ARG A 247 -7.90 -8.45 5.67
N TRP A 248 -7.43 -8.78 6.87
CA TRP A 248 -8.22 -9.48 7.90
C TRP A 248 -8.03 -8.90 9.31
N ASP A 249 -8.21 -7.58 9.45
CA ASP A 249 -8.09 -6.89 10.74
C ASP A 249 -9.44 -6.48 11.33
N TYR A 250 -9.46 -6.18 12.63
CA TYR A 250 -10.67 -5.74 13.35
C TYR A 250 -11.90 -6.61 13.07
N ASN A 251 -11.73 -7.94 13.02
CA ASN A 251 -12.81 -8.88 12.73
C ASN A 251 -13.46 -8.66 11.35
N CYS A 252 -12.73 -8.09 10.38
CA CYS A 252 -13.22 -7.80 9.05
C CYS A 252 -12.29 -8.37 7.98
N ILE A 253 -12.84 -9.16 7.05
CA ILE A 253 -12.15 -9.61 5.84
C ILE A 253 -12.51 -8.66 4.71
N GLN A 254 -11.50 -8.06 4.10
CA GLN A 254 -11.66 -7.08 3.03
C GLN A 254 -10.81 -7.48 1.81
N VAL A 255 -11.31 -7.19 0.61
CA VAL A 255 -10.66 -7.51 -0.66
C VAL A 255 -10.71 -6.29 -1.57
N GLY A 256 -9.57 -5.84 -2.07
CA GLY A 256 -9.46 -4.68 -2.96
C GLY A 256 -8.43 -4.86 -4.07
N ARG A 257 -8.38 -3.91 -5.00
CA ARG A 257 -7.36 -3.90 -6.06
C ARG A 257 -6.12 -3.17 -5.58
N LYS A 258 -4.95 -3.56 -6.06
CA LYS A 258 -3.70 -2.88 -5.71
C LYS A 258 -3.70 -1.46 -6.28
N GLY A 259 -3.30 -0.50 -5.45
CA GLY A 259 -3.42 0.93 -5.75
C GLY A 259 -4.77 1.54 -5.37
N GLU A 260 -5.80 0.71 -5.14
CA GLU A 260 -7.08 1.14 -4.59
C GLU A 260 -7.07 0.95 -3.07
N ALA A 261 -7.36 2.01 -2.31
CA ALA A 261 -7.52 1.89 -0.86
C ALA A 261 -8.87 1.28 -0.47
N VAL A 262 -9.88 1.32 -1.36
CA VAL A 262 -11.23 0.81 -1.13
C VAL A 262 -11.31 -0.68 -1.50
N ALA A 263 -11.88 -1.48 -0.60
CA ALA A 263 -12.22 -2.86 -0.90
C ALA A 263 -13.49 -2.94 -1.75
N PHE A 264 -13.48 -3.78 -2.79
CA PHE A 264 -14.69 -4.11 -3.55
C PHE A 264 -15.51 -5.25 -2.89
N MET A 265 -14.97 -5.92 -1.86
CA MET A 265 -15.72 -6.82 -0.98
C MET A 265 -15.28 -6.66 0.48
N SER A 266 -16.24 -6.69 1.41
CA SER A 266 -15.98 -6.56 2.86
C SER A 266 -16.95 -7.42 3.65
N TYR A 267 -16.44 -8.20 4.61
CA TYR A 267 -17.23 -9.05 5.50
C TYR A 267 -16.79 -8.88 6.95
N HIS A 268 -17.72 -8.61 7.87
CA HIS A 268 -17.42 -8.51 9.30
C HIS A 268 -17.83 -9.80 10.02
N ASP A 269 -16.86 -10.53 10.57
CA ASP A 269 -17.09 -11.74 11.36
C ASP A 269 -16.73 -11.51 12.83
N LYS A 270 -17.74 -11.51 13.70
CA LYS A 270 -17.54 -11.38 15.16
C LYS A 270 -16.67 -12.48 15.76
N ASN A 271 -16.56 -13.62 15.08
CA ASN A 271 -15.80 -14.79 15.51
C ASN A 271 -14.69 -15.14 14.50
N LEU A 272 -14.03 -14.12 13.93
CA LEU A 272 -12.88 -14.33 13.06
C LEU A 272 -11.80 -15.11 13.82
N PHE A 273 -11.47 -16.31 13.33
CA PHE A 273 -10.39 -17.12 13.89
C PHE A 273 -9.03 -16.58 13.42
N PRO A 274 -7.93 -16.87 14.15
CA PRO A 274 -6.59 -16.46 13.73
C PRO A 274 -6.25 -16.95 12.31
N ILE A 275 -5.81 -16.05 11.44
CA ILE A 275 -5.35 -16.39 10.11
C ILE A 275 -3.82 -16.49 10.14
N ASN A 276 -3.33 -17.73 10.12
CA ASN A 276 -1.90 -18.05 10.17
C ASN A 276 -1.35 -18.46 8.80
N TYR A 277 -2.23 -18.78 7.84
CA TYR A 277 -1.84 -19.21 6.50
C TYR A 277 -2.75 -18.59 5.44
N VAL A 278 -2.13 -18.23 4.32
CA VAL A 278 -2.82 -17.85 3.09
C VAL A 278 -2.56 -18.92 2.04
N GLY A 279 -3.63 -19.48 1.48
CA GLY A 279 -3.57 -20.39 0.34
C GLY A 279 -3.87 -19.64 -0.95
N ILE A 280 -3.12 -19.92 -2.02
CA ILE A 280 -3.47 -19.42 -3.37
C ILE A 280 -3.67 -20.57 -4.35
N CYS A 281 -4.61 -20.41 -5.28
CA CYS A 281 -4.74 -21.25 -6.47
C CYS A 281 -5.52 -20.55 -7.58
N THR A 282 -5.42 -21.07 -8.81
CA THR A 282 -6.38 -20.79 -9.88
C THR A 282 -7.28 -22.00 -10.04
N ALA A 283 -8.59 -21.80 -10.09
CA ALA A 283 -9.53 -22.91 -10.15
C ALA A 283 -9.65 -23.47 -11.58
N TYR A 284 -10.65 -24.33 -11.80
CA TYR A 284 -10.86 -24.98 -13.09
C TYR A 284 -11.14 -23.97 -14.20
N GLY A 285 -10.45 -24.14 -15.33
CA GLY A 285 -10.55 -23.31 -16.52
C GLY A 285 -9.42 -22.29 -16.67
N SER A 286 -8.47 -22.17 -15.74
CA SER A 286 -7.32 -21.26 -15.87
C SER A 286 -6.07 -21.77 -15.16
N THR A 287 -4.90 -21.57 -15.77
CA THR A 287 -3.63 -21.52 -15.03
C THR A 287 -3.44 -20.11 -14.48
N GLY A 288 -2.59 -19.98 -13.46
CA GLY A 288 -2.27 -18.69 -12.85
C GLY A 288 -0.79 -18.44 -12.80
N THR A 289 -0.39 -17.21 -13.11
CA THR A 289 0.95 -16.72 -12.83
C THR A 289 0.86 -15.61 -11.79
N TRP A 290 1.57 -15.77 -10.68
CA TRP A 290 1.43 -14.93 -9.51
C TRP A 290 2.77 -14.31 -9.13
N PHE A 291 2.71 -13.08 -8.66
CA PHE A 291 3.73 -12.54 -7.77
C PHE A 291 3.09 -12.39 -6.40
N VAL A 292 3.57 -13.15 -5.43
CA VAL A 292 3.11 -13.06 -4.04
C VAL A 292 4.21 -12.42 -3.21
N GLY A 293 3.87 -11.47 -2.34
CA GLY A 293 4.88 -10.86 -1.48
C GLY A 293 5.53 -11.93 -0.59
N GLU A 294 6.83 -12.17 -0.73
CA GLU A 294 7.49 -13.27 0.02
C GLU A 294 7.82 -12.88 1.47
N ASN A 295 7.61 -11.61 1.83
CA ASN A 295 7.67 -11.08 3.20
C ASN A 295 7.10 -9.65 3.23
N THR A 296 5.94 -9.40 2.62
CA THR A 296 5.45 -8.02 2.50
C THR A 296 4.56 -7.60 3.67
N PHE A 297 5.10 -7.68 4.87
CA PHE A 297 5.21 -6.42 5.60
C PHE A 297 6.34 -5.63 4.92
N GLU A 298 5.96 -4.85 3.91
CA GLU A 298 6.15 -3.43 4.20
C GLU A 298 5.23 -3.17 5.41
N VAL A 299 5.79 -3.31 6.63
CA VAL A 299 5.50 -2.26 7.61
C VAL A 299 5.73 -1.02 6.78
N SER A 300 4.68 -0.19 6.63
CA SER A 300 4.75 1.04 5.86
C SER A 300 6.17 1.53 5.94
N SER A 301 6.86 1.56 4.80
CA SER A 301 8.19 2.13 4.76
C SER A 301 8.03 3.46 5.49
N VAL A 302 8.53 3.52 6.74
CA VAL A 302 8.90 4.79 7.31
C VAL A 302 9.78 5.32 6.20
N PRO A 303 9.42 6.48 5.59
CA PRO A 303 10.16 6.99 4.45
C PRO A 303 11.63 6.81 4.79
N VAL A 304 12.40 6.18 3.89
CA VAL A 304 13.86 6.17 4.00
C VAL A 304 14.20 7.63 4.27
N ILE A 305 14.45 7.98 5.54
CA ILE A 305 14.62 9.38 5.90
C ILE A 305 15.95 9.69 5.26
N PRO A 306 16.02 10.47 4.16
CA PRO A 306 17.23 10.58 3.39
C PRO A 306 18.21 11.37 4.24
N ASN A 307 19.10 10.71 4.99
CA ASN A 307 20.20 11.33 5.73
C ASN A 307 19.87 12.72 6.34
N MET A 308 18.65 12.94 6.87
CA MET A 308 18.15 14.29 7.20
C MET A 308 18.89 14.88 8.41
N LEU A 309 19.67 14.06 9.11
CA LEU A 309 20.54 14.45 10.21
C LEU A 309 22.03 14.42 9.85
N ALA A 310 22.41 14.37 8.57
CA ALA A 310 23.82 14.32 8.16
C ALA A 310 24.60 15.57 8.61
N ASP A 311 23.92 16.72 8.67
CA ASP A 311 24.48 17.98 9.14
C ASP A 311 23.92 18.35 10.52
N ASN A 312 24.69 18.04 11.56
CA ASN A 312 24.33 18.36 12.95
C ASN A 312 24.14 19.87 13.19
N SER A 313 24.71 20.76 12.36
CA SER A 313 24.63 22.22 12.56
C SER A 313 23.24 22.78 12.29
N LYS A 314 22.39 22.04 11.57
CA LYS A 314 21.02 22.44 11.20
C LYS A 314 19.94 21.93 12.16
N LEU A 315 20.32 21.11 13.15
CA LEU A 315 19.41 20.46 14.08
C LEU A 315 19.18 21.30 15.34
N HIS A 316 17.98 21.20 15.91
CA HIS A 316 17.71 21.76 17.22
C HIS A 316 18.54 21.00 18.25
N LYS A 317 19.32 21.73 19.04
CA LYS A 317 20.18 21.18 20.08
C LYS A 317 19.59 21.46 21.45
N LEU A 318 19.35 20.39 22.21
CA LEU A 318 18.83 20.48 23.57
C LEU A 318 19.75 19.72 24.53
N ASN A 319 19.97 20.28 25.72
CA ASN A 319 20.59 19.54 26.81
C ASN A 319 19.57 19.26 27.91
N THR A 320 19.59 18.03 28.43
CA THR A 320 18.78 17.58 29.56
C THR A 320 19.71 17.33 30.75
N PRO A 321 19.39 17.85 31.96
CA PRO A 321 20.19 17.60 33.15
C PRO A 321 20.03 16.16 33.63
N ASN A 322 20.79 15.77 34.65
CA ASN A 322 20.61 14.52 35.40
C ASN A 322 19.38 14.63 36.33
N GLU A 323 18.20 14.57 35.73
CA GLU A 323 16.92 14.70 36.44
C GLU A 323 15.81 14.01 35.63
N LYS A 324 14.98 13.20 36.28
CA LYS A 324 13.77 12.65 35.65
C LYS A 324 12.68 13.72 35.57
N ARG A 325 12.86 14.68 34.68
CA ARG A 325 11.92 15.77 34.42
C ARG A 325 11.76 15.98 32.92
N TYR A 326 10.59 15.61 32.40
CA TYR A 326 10.28 15.74 30.98
C TYR A 326 10.13 17.20 30.56
N ARG A 327 10.73 17.54 29.41
CA ARG A 327 10.36 18.73 28.65
C ARG A 327 9.50 18.27 27.49
N PHE A 328 8.25 18.76 27.43
CA PHE A 328 7.28 18.37 26.41
C PHE A 328 7.30 19.32 25.22
N TYR A 329 7.18 18.73 24.03
CA TYR A 329 7.17 19.41 22.73
C TYR A 329 5.98 18.91 21.92
N SER A 330 5.27 19.78 21.21
CA SER A 330 4.17 19.37 20.33
C SER A 330 4.69 18.57 19.13
N VAL A 331 3.97 17.52 18.74
CA VAL A 331 4.27 16.74 17.53
C VAL A 331 3.18 16.88 16.49
N HIS A 332 3.59 17.05 15.24
CA HIS A 332 2.70 17.17 14.07
C HIS A 332 2.68 15.90 13.19
N GLY A 333 3.37 14.84 13.61
CA GLY A 333 3.47 13.57 12.90
C GLY A 333 3.38 12.38 13.85
N ASN A 334 3.59 11.18 13.30
CA ASN A 334 3.56 9.91 14.02
C ASN A 334 4.96 9.30 14.23
N SER A 335 6.03 10.09 13.98
CA SER A 335 7.41 9.63 14.13
C SER A 335 8.31 10.69 14.75
N PHE A 336 9.39 10.23 15.34
CA PHE A 336 10.42 11.06 15.95
C PHE A 336 11.80 10.48 15.68
N LEU A 337 12.63 11.24 14.97
CA LEU A 337 14.02 10.90 14.69
C LEU A 337 14.93 11.85 15.49
N PHE A 338 15.86 11.30 16.26
CA PHE A 338 16.76 12.09 17.08
C PHE A 338 18.14 11.43 17.24
N LYS A 339 19.14 12.24 17.57
CA LYS A 339 20.43 11.80 18.09
C LYS A 339 20.53 12.14 19.56
N VAL A 340 21.18 11.28 20.33
CA VAL A 340 21.47 11.50 21.75
C VAL A 340 22.92 11.11 22.09
N LYS A 341 23.53 11.88 22.98
CA LYS A 341 24.74 11.53 23.73
C LYS A 341 24.40 11.51 25.21
N CYS A 342 24.48 10.34 25.84
CA CYS A 342 24.27 10.17 27.27
C CYS A 342 24.90 8.85 27.73
N ALA A 343 25.18 8.71 29.03
CA ALA A 343 25.78 7.49 29.56
C ALA A 343 24.76 6.33 29.68
N ASN A 344 23.52 6.67 30.05
CA ASN A 344 22.39 5.78 30.27
C ASN A 344 21.08 6.59 30.31
N ASP A 345 19.95 5.89 30.46
CA ASP A 345 18.62 6.44 30.78
C ASP A 345 18.21 7.62 29.89
N CYS A 346 18.19 7.38 28.57
CA CYS A 346 17.57 8.27 27.59
C CYS A 346 16.07 8.01 27.55
N HIS A 347 15.25 8.98 27.97
CA HIS A 347 13.80 8.82 28.09
C HIS A 347 13.06 9.64 27.03
N VAL A 348 12.08 9.00 26.38
CA VAL A 348 11.10 9.65 25.52
C VAL A 348 9.70 9.27 25.99
N ALA A 349 8.88 10.27 26.31
CA ALA A 349 7.48 10.08 26.70
C ALA A 349 6.54 10.42 25.55
N LEU A 350 5.60 9.53 25.24
CA LEU A 350 4.47 9.81 24.35
C LEU A 350 3.27 10.20 25.22
N SER A 351 2.71 11.39 25.00
CA SER A 351 1.61 11.94 25.80
C SER A 351 0.57 12.66 24.94
N SER A 352 -0.68 12.66 25.41
CA SER A 352 -1.75 13.52 24.88
C SER A 352 -1.76 14.91 25.55
N ASN A 353 -0.99 15.09 26.62
CA ASN A 353 -0.87 16.31 27.42
C ASN A 353 0.51 16.95 27.25
N ASN A 354 0.58 18.28 27.32
CA ASN A 354 1.82 19.07 27.30
C ASN A 354 2.58 19.06 28.64
N GLU A 355 2.13 18.25 29.58
CA GLU A 355 2.70 18.06 30.91
C GLU A 355 2.71 16.57 31.24
N GLU A 356 3.46 16.21 32.29
CA GLU A 356 3.59 14.83 32.75
C GLU A 356 2.30 14.36 33.42
N ARG A 357 1.35 13.88 32.61
CA ARG A 357 0.04 13.40 33.05
C ARG A 357 -0.31 12.08 32.39
N LEU A 358 -0.87 11.18 33.19
CA LEU A 358 -1.37 9.89 32.72
C LEU A 358 -2.63 10.08 31.85
N PRO A 359 -2.83 9.28 30.78
CA PRO A 359 -1.96 8.18 30.36
C PRO A 359 -0.72 8.64 29.57
N LEU A 360 0.41 7.98 29.78
CA LEU A 360 1.66 8.20 29.03
C LEU A 360 2.37 6.87 28.75
N TYR A 361 3.09 6.80 27.62
CA TYR A 361 4.08 5.75 27.40
C TYR A 361 5.47 6.33 27.60
N GLU A 362 6.33 5.59 28.27
CA GLU A 362 7.72 5.93 28.48
C GLU A 362 8.58 4.89 27.73
N ILE A 363 9.38 5.39 26.80
CA ILE A 363 10.41 4.64 26.10
C ILE A 363 11.72 4.98 26.79
N VAL A 364 12.39 3.96 27.35
CA VAL A 364 13.70 4.11 27.99
C VAL A 364 14.73 3.40 27.12
N LEU A 365 15.74 4.16 26.67
CA LEU A 365 16.87 3.65 25.92
C LEU A 365 18.12 3.61 26.81
N GLY A 366 18.76 2.44 26.87
CA GLY A 366 19.97 2.26 27.67
C GLY A 366 19.74 2.48 29.17
N GLY A 367 18.63 1.98 29.69
CA GLY A 367 18.36 1.96 31.12
C GLY A 367 19.16 0.88 31.86
N TRP A 368 19.08 0.91 33.20
CA TRP A 368 19.78 -0.01 34.12
C TRP A 368 21.27 -0.12 33.78
N ALA A 369 21.99 1.00 33.91
CA ALA A 369 23.40 1.11 33.54
C ALA A 369 23.67 0.73 32.07
N ASN A 370 22.79 1.17 31.16
CA ASN A 370 22.92 0.96 29.71
C ASN A 370 22.94 -0.51 29.30
N THR A 371 22.14 -1.34 29.98
CA THR A 371 22.04 -2.79 29.72
C THR A 371 20.78 -3.17 28.96
N LYS A 372 19.68 -2.43 29.15
CA LYS A 372 18.39 -2.75 28.52
C LYS A 372 17.57 -1.53 28.15
N SER A 373 16.57 -1.74 27.30
CA SER A 373 15.63 -0.73 26.83
C SER A 373 14.22 -1.26 27.03
N VAL A 374 13.27 -0.37 27.35
CA VAL A 374 11.89 -0.76 27.67
C VAL A 374 10.87 0.19 27.06
N ILE A 375 9.66 -0.33 26.85
CA ILE A 375 8.43 0.45 26.67
C ILE A 375 7.56 0.17 27.89
N ARG A 376 7.07 1.22 28.56
CA ARG A 376 6.17 1.09 29.71
C ARG A 376 5.02 2.07 29.64
N LYS A 377 3.90 1.73 30.29
CA LYS A 377 2.71 2.60 30.36
C LYS A 377 2.48 3.03 31.80
N ASN A 378 2.30 4.33 32.01
CA ASN A 378 1.92 4.92 33.30
C ASN A 378 2.83 4.56 34.48
N TYR A 379 4.15 4.43 34.23
CA TYR A 379 5.14 4.04 35.25
C TYR A 379 4.87 2.68 35.94
N LYS A 380 4.00 1.85 35.36
CA LYS A 380 3.66 0.55 35.92
C LYS A 380 4.73 -0.49 35.59
N THR A 381 4.91 -1.41 36.53
CA THR A 381 5.65 -2.66 36.36
C THR A 381 4.66 -3.84 36.28
N PRO A 382 4.92 -4.89 35.47
CA PRO A 382 6.07 -5.05 34.59
C PRO A 382 6.04 -4.11 33.39
N ASP A 383 7.19 -3.92 32.75
CA ASP A 383 7.29 -3.19 31.50
C ASP A 383 6.55 -3.93 30.38
N LEU A 384 6.02 -3.18 29.42
CA LEU A 384 5.24 -3.75 28.31
C LEU A 384 6.13 -4.48 27.30
N VAL A 385 7.34 -3.95 27.11
CA VAL A 385 8.40 -4.52 26.29
C VAL A 385 9.71 -4.32 27.04
N GLU A 386 10.55 -5.35 27.07
CA GLU A 386 11.91 -5.28 27.60
C GLU A 386 12.87 -5.99 26.63
N VAL A 387 13.94 -5.30 26.25
CA VAL A 387 14.96 -5.84 25.32
C VAL A 387 16.36 -5.54 25.83
N GLN A 388 17.20 -6.57 25.90
CA GLN A 388 18.62 -6.43 26.24
C GLN A 388 19.33 -5.64 25.14
N THR A 389 19.90 -4.50 25.52
CA THR A 389 20.49 -3.52 24.60
C THR A 389 21.76 -2.93 25.23
N PRO A 390 22.77 -3.76 25.51
CA PRO A 390 23.99 -3.31 26.15
C PRO A 390 24.69 -2.24 25.31
N GLN A 391 25.08 -1.13 25.94
CA GLN A 391 25.84 -0.05 25.31
C GLN A 391 25.13 0.63 24.13
N ILE A 392 23.79 0.65 24.14
CA ILE A 392 22.98 1.22 23.05
C ILE A 392 23.14 2.75 22.95
N VAL A 393 23.29 3.45 24.08
CA VAL A 393 23.65 4.88 24.13
C VAL A 393 25.13 5.07 24.51
N ASN A 394 25.70 6.24 24.22
CA ASN A 394 27.10 6.54 24.54
C ASN A 394 27.31 8.02 24.88
N VAL A 395 28.12 8.31 25.89
CA VAL A 395 28.38 9.69 26.35
C VAL A 395 29.25 10.49 25.37
N ASN A 396 30.14 9.83 24.64
CA ASN A 396 31.12 10.45 23.74
C ASN A 396 30.65 10.48 22.27
N VAL A 397 29.76 9.56 21.87
CA VAL A 397 29.35 9.34 20.48
C VAL A 397 27.85 9.54 20.30
N TRP A 398 27.46 10.31 19.28
CA TRP A 398 26.05 10.46 18.93
C TRP A 398 25.47 9.12 18.50
N ARG A 399 24.37 8.71 19.14
CA ARG A 399 23.58 7.55 18.72
C ARG A 399 22.24 8.04 18.22
N THR A 400 21.83 7.52 17.06
CA THR A 400 20.63 7.97 16.37
C THR A 400 19.54 6.90 16.47
N PHE A 401 18.33 7.33 16.80
CA PHE A 401 17.16 6.48 16.99
C PHE A 401 15.95 7.06 16.28
N TRP A 402 15.05 6.17 15.88
CA TRP A 402 13.72 6.52 15.39
C TRP A 402 12.64 5.88 16.25
N LEU A 403 11.57 6.63 16.50
CA LEU A 403 10.33 6.15 17.10
C LEU A 403 9.20 6.36 16.11
N CYS A 404 8.26 5.44 16.06
CA CYS A 404 7.01 5.56 15.31
C CYS A 404 5.84 5.13 16.21
N TRP A 405 4.71 5.82 16.10
CA TRP A 405 3.45 5.48 16.77
C TRP A 405 2.30 5.56 15.77
N GLN A 406 2.18 4.54 14.93
CA GLN A 406 1.18 4.46 13.86
C GLN A 406 0.33 3.20 14.02
N ASP A 407 -0.95 3.28 13.63
CA ASP A 407 -1.86 2.14 13.60
C ASP A 407 -1.90 1.36 14.93
N ASN A 408 -1.92 2.10 16.04
CA ASN A 408 -1.93 1.56 17.39
C ASN A 408 -0.67 0.76 17.77
N VAL A 409 0.44 0.95 17.06
CA VAL A 409 1.73 0.30 17.33
C VAL A 409 2.79 1.35 17.64
N ILE A 410 3.48 1.20 18.78
CA ILE A 410 4.68 1.95 19.14
C ILE A 410 5.90 1.12 18.73
N GLN A 411 6.78 1.68 17.91
CA GLN A 411 7.99 1.04 17.42
C GLN A 411 9.22 1.91 17.69
N VAL A 412 10.35 1.26 17.95
CA VAL A 412 11.62 1.91 18.25
C VAL A 412 12.74 1.19 17.51
N GLY A 413 13.56 1.93 16.77
CA GLY A 413 14.69 1.38 16.02
C GLY A 413 15.91 2.32 15.98
N ARG A 414 16.97 1.84 15.34
CA ARG A 414 18.26 2.55 15.22
C ARG A 414 18.45 3.09 13.81
N GLU A 415 19.31 4.10 13.67
CA GLU A 415 19.76 4.55 12.36
C GLU A 415 20.44 3.41 11.56
N GLY A 416 20.05 3.28 10.29
CA GLY A 416 20.49 2.21 9.41
C GLY A 416 19.76 0.87 9.59
N GLU A 417 18.96 0.71 10.65
CA GLU A 417 18.12 -0.47 10.87
C GLU A 417 16.67 -0.16 10.43
N SER A 418 16.17 -0.91 9.44
CA SER A 418 14.79 -0.81 8.97
C SER A 418 13.79 -1.55 9.88
N LEU A 419 14.28 -2.46 10.72
CA LEU A 419 13.45 -3.20 11.68
C LEU A 419 13.54 -2.58 13.08
N PRO A 420 12.41 -2.41 13.79
CA PRO A 420 12.43 -1.97 15.17
C PRO A 420 13.00 -3.06 16.08
N PHE A 421 13.82 -2.66 17.06
CA PHE A 421 14.26 -3.57 18.13
C PHE A 421 13.27 -3.60 19.31
N MET A 422 12.31 -2.67 19.41
CA MET A 422 11.16 -2.74 20.33
C MET A 422 9.86 -2.41 19.60
N THR A 423 8.82 -3.23 19.81
CA THR A 423 7.48 -3.03 19.23
C THR A 423 6.40 -3.36 20.26
N TYR A 424 5.41 -2.48 20.40
CA TYR A 424 4.25 -2.68 21.28
C TYR A 424 2.94 -2.28 20.59
N LYS A 425 1.97 -3.18 20.50
CA LYS A 425 0.62 -2.91 19.97
C LYS A 425 -0.34 -2.62 21.13
N ASP A 426 -0.92 -1.42 21.18
CA ASP A 426 -2.01 -1.07 22.10
C ASP A 426 -3.26 -0.71 21.32
N PRO A 427 -4.29 -1.57 21.31
CA PRO A 427 -5.58 -1.27 20.66
C PRO A 427 -6.24 0.04 21.11
N ASN A 428 -5.85 0.56 22.28
CA ASN A 428 -6.31 1.81 22.86
C ASN A 428 -5.19 2.86 23.00
N LEU A 429 -4.24 2.89 22.04
CA LEU A 429 -3.24 3.95 21.96
C LEU A 429 -3.93 5.31 21.83
N PHE A 430 -3.68 6.21 22.78
CA PHE A 430 -4.22 7.56 22.73
C PHE A 430 -3.51 8.38 21.64
N CYS A 431 -4.18 9.43 21.16
CA CYS A 431 -3.57 10.42 20.29
C CYS A 431 -2.37 11.08 20.98
N VAL A 432 -1.16 10.72 20.56
CA VAL A 432 0.07 11.39 20.99
C VAL A 432 0.08 12.78 20.36
N LYS A 433 0.05 13.81 21.20
CA LYS A 433 0.12 15.22 20.80
C LYS A 433 1.44 15.85 21.22
N TYR A 434 2.10 15.26 22.21
CA TYR A 434 3.33 15.77 22.78
C TYR A 434 4.36 14.66 22.99
N LEU A 435 5.62 15.00 22.76
CA LEU A 435 6.79 14.21 23.14
C LEU A 435 7.48 14.86 24.33
N GLY A 436 7.64 14.10 25.41
CA GLY A 436 8.52 14.47 26.51
C GLY A 436 9.92 13.92 26.28
N ILE A 437 10.97 14.72 26.48
CA ILE A 437 12.36 14.21 26.48
C ILE A 437 13.07 14.57 27.78
N CYS A 438 13.84 13.62 28.33
CA CYS A 438 14.74 13.83 29.45
C CYS A 438 15.85 12.77 29.49
N THR A 439 16.90 13.04 30.27
CA THR A 439 17.87 12.03 30.70
C THR A 439 17.76 11.90 32.21
N ALA A 440 17.44 10.70 32.68
CA ALA A 440 17.05 10.48 34.07
C ALA A 440 18.25 10.13 34.95
N TYR A 441 18.13 9.05 35.74
CA TYR A 441 18.95 8.75 36.91
C TYR A 441 20.44 8.55 36.61
N GLY A 442 21.26 9.54 36.94
CA GLY A 442 22.72 9.48 36.86
C GLY A 442 23.30 9.92 35.51
N SER A 443 22.51 10.50 34.61
CA SER A 443 22.93 10.80 33.24
C SER A 443 22.44 12.16 32.77
N SER A 444 23.35 12.97 32.22
CA SER A 444 23.00 14.16 31.44
C SER A 444 23.02 13.84 29.96
N GLY A 445 22.12 14.46 29.19
CA GLY A 445 21.97 14.22 27.77
C GLY A 445 22.21 15.45 26.92
N SER A 446 22.88 15.27 25.79
CA SER A 446 22.79 16.19 24.66
C SER A 446 21.97 15.54 23.55
N TRP A 447 21.05 16.29 22.96
CA TRP A 447 20.08 15.83 21.97
C TRP A 447 20.16 16.68 20.71
N LEU A 448 19.95 16.04 19.55
CA LEU A 448 19.77 16.71 18.26
C LEU A 448 18.53 16.14 17.56
N PHE A 449 17.64 17.00 17.10
CA PHE A 449 16.44 16.59 16.36
C PHE A 449 15.97 17.70 15.40
N ASN A 450 15.09 17.36 14.46
CA ASN A 450 14.57 18.31 13.47
C ASN A 450 13.61 19.33 14.13
N LYS A 451 13.52 20.55 13.59
CA LYS A 451 12.66 21.64 14.08
C LYS A 451 11.14 21.39 13.90
N SER A 452 10.72 20.17 13.56
CA SER A 452 9.30 19.79 13.52
C SER A 452 8.64 19.71 14.91
N LEU A 453 9.43 19.94 15.97
CA LEU A 453 8.98 20.20 17.32
C LEU A 453 8.95 21.73 17.50
N ASP A 454 7.75 22.32 17.46
CA ASP A 454 7.59 23.75 17.72
C ASP A 454 7.83 24.02 19.22
N ASP A 455 8.87 24.80 19.52
CA ASP A 455 8.98 25.51 20.79
C ASP A 455 7.91 26.62 20.76
N VAL A 456 6.70 26.40 21.32
CA VAL A 456 5.82 27.43 21.96
C VAL A 456 4.41 26.89 22.31
N LEU A 457 3.92 27.42 23.43
CA LEU A 457 2.59 27.35 24.05
C LEU A 457 1.37 27.39 23.10
N ILE A 458 0.41 26.50 23.36
CA ILE A 458 -1.03 26.46 23.01
C ILE A 458 -1.52 27.54 22.02
N SER A 459 -1.91 27.12 20.83
CA SER A 459 -2.97 27.80 20.06
C SER A 459 -3.89 26.79 19.38
N ASN A 460 -5.16 26.74 19.77
CA ASN A 460 -6.23 26.07 19.03
C ASN A 460 -6.30 26.69 17.62
N ARG A 461 -5.86 25.97 16.59
CA ARG A 461 -5.98 26.45 15.21
C ARG A 461 -7.37 26.13 14.68
N ILE A 462 -8.17 27.16 14.48
CA ILE A 462 -9.39 27.11 13.66
C ILE A 462 -8.95 27.12 12.19
N LEU A 463 -9.29 26.07 11.43
CA LEU A 463 -9.13 26.03 9.98
C LEU A 463 -10.19 26.91 9.33
N LYS A 464 -9.78 27.65 8.30
CA LYS A 464 -10.63 28.52 7.48
C LYS A 464 -10.55 28.07 6.04
N VAL A 465 -11.63 27.49 5.51
CA VAL A 465 -11.64 26.81 4.20
C VAL A 465 -12.66 27.48 3.28
N LYS A 466 -12.32 27.64 1.99
CA LYS A 466 -13.24 28.09 0.95
C LYS A 466 -13.54 26.93 0.00
N THR A 467 -14.82 26.70 -0.29
CA THR A 467 -15.24 25.71 -1.29
C THR A 467 -15.72 26.42 -2.57
N PRO A 468 -15.36 25.90 -3.76
CA PRO A 468 -15.68 26.53 -5.03
C PRO A 468 -17.16 26.33 -5.41
N LYS A 469 -17.57 26.87 -6.58
CA LYS A 469 -18.94 26.75 -7.09
C LYS A 469 -19.24 25.35 -7.63
N GLU A 470 -18.23 24.59 -8.00
CA GLU A 470 -18.34 23.20 -8.41
C GLU A 470 -18.43 22.30 -7.17
N LYS A 471 -19.34 21.33 -7.19
CA LYS A 471 -19.41 20.34 -6.11
C LYS A 471 -18.14 19.48 -6.11
N SER A 472 -17.23 19.77 -5.20
CA SER A 472 -15.96 19.06 -5.01
C SER A 472 -15.65 18.96 -3.53
N TYR A 473 -15.53 17.72 -3.05
CA TYR A 473 -15.25 17.44 -1.65
C TYR A 473 -13.77 17.62 -1.33
N VAL A 474 -13.49 18.38 -0.27
CA VAL A 474 -12.19 18.38 0.40
C VAL A 474 -12.34 17.60 1.69
N PHE A 475 -11.54 16.54 1.85
CA PHE A 475 -11.63 15.63 2.99
C PHE A 475 -10.61 15.96 4.08
N TYR A 476 -11.08 15.93 5.32
CA TYR A 476 -10.31 16.16 6.53
C TYR A 476 -10.42 14.94 7.45
N PRO A 477 -9.30 14.42 8.00
CA PRO A 477 -9.37 13.31 8.94
C PRO A 477 -10.07 13.74 10.24
N ILE A 478 -10.87 12.84 10.80
CA ILE A 478 -11.61 13.08 12.05
C ILE A 478 -11.37 11.96 13.05
N ARG A 479 -11.21 12.31 14.34
CA ARG A 479 -10.88 11.33 15.41
C ARG A 479 -11.96 11.23 16.47
N ARG A 480 -12.91 12.16 16.48
CA ARG A 480 -14.10 12.13 17.34
C ARG A 480 -15.31 11.74 16.52
N ASN A 481 -16.31 11.18 17.19
CA ASN A 481 -17.60 10.93 16.57
C ASN A 481 -18.51 12.18 16.54
N VAL A 482 -17.90 13.36 16.63
CA VAL A 482 -18.54 14.67 16.57
C VAL A 482 -17.74 15.55 15.62
N PHE A 483 -18.40 16.23 14.70
CA PHE A 483 -17.83 17.30 13.89
C PHE A 483 -18.58 18.61 14.18
N GLN A 484 -17.85 19.64 14.62
CA GLN A 484 -18.39 20.98 14.86
C GLN A 484 -17.80 21.94 13.85
N PHE A 485 -18.65 22.73 13.20
CA PHE A 485 -18.22 23.65 12.15
C PHE A 485 -19.18 24.84 12.02
N LYS A 486 -18.68 25.91 11.39
CA LYS A 486 -19.45 27.05 10.93
C LYS A 486 -19.33 27.13 9.42
N VAL A 487 -20.40 27.52 8.74
CA VAL A 487 -20.42 27.68 7.30
C VAL A 487 -21.23 28.90 6.88
N LYS A 488 -20.75 29.60 5.87
CA LYS A 488 -21.43 30.69 5.16
C LYS A 488 -21.59 30.27 3.70
N CYS A 489 -22.83 30.03 3.27
CA CYS A 489 -23.19 29.61 1.91
C CYS A 489 -24.68 29.91 1.63
N ALA A 490 -25.05 30.10 0.36
CA ALA A 490 -26.43 30.42 -0.01
C ALA A 490 -27.40 29.22 0.07
N HIS A 491 -26.93 28.02 -0.25
CA HIS A 491 -27.67 26.75 -0.21
C HIS A 491 -26.68 25.58 -0.32
N ASP A 492 -27.19 24.35 -0.13
CA ASP A 492 -26.48 23.08 -0.38
C ASP A 492 -25.12 22.97 0.34
N CYS A 493 -25.12 23.05 1.67
CA CYS A 493 -23.97 22.74 2.50
C CYS A 493 -23.79 21.21 2.55
N HIS A 494 -22.81 20.67 1.84
CA HIS A 494 -22.55 19.24 1.72
C HIS A 494 -21.47 18.78 2.69
N ILE A 495 -21.79 17.74 3.48
CA ILE A 495 -20.86 17.05 4.36
C ILE A 495 -20.87 15.55 4.06
N ALA A 496 -19.72 14.97 3.77
CA ALA A 496 -19.54 13.53 3.57
C ALA A 496 -18.93 12.89 4.82
N LEU A 497 -19.62 11.90 5.39
CA LEU A 497 -19.06 11.00 6.40
C LEU A 497 -18.49 9.77 5.69
N SER A 498 -17.17 9.59 5.72
CA SER A 498 -16.49 8.54 4.96
C SER A 498 -15.42 7.81 5.76
N ALA A 499 -15.17 6.55 5.39
CA ALA A 499 -14.02 5.79 5.88
C ALA A 499 -12.70 6.25 5.22
N GLN A 500 -12.75 6.95 4.09
CA GLN A 500 -11.60 7.35 3.26
C GLN A 500 -11.77 8.77 2.68
N PRO A 501 -10.70 9.48 2.31
CA PRO A 501 -10.78 10.83 1.78
C PRO A 501 -11.14 10.85 0.28
N LEU A 502 -12.12 10.05 -0.14
CA LEU A 502 -12.52 9.87 -1.54
C LEU A 502 -14.05 9.94 -1.68
N VAL A 503 -14.51 10.44 -2.81
CA VAL A 503 -15.94 10.46 -3.17
C VAL A 503 -16.32 9.09 -3.73
N GLY A 504 -17.20 8.35 -3.05
CA GLY A 504 -17.61 7.01 -3.46
C GLY A 504 -17.90 6.09 -2.28
N LEU A 505 -18.55 4.95 -2.54
CA LEU A 505 -19.13 4.09 -1.51
C LEU A 505 -18.09 3.36 -0.65
N PRO A 506 -18.35 3.11 0.63
CA PRO A 506 -19.53 3.53 1.39
C PRO A 506 -19.36 4.95 1.97
N MET A 507 -20.39 5.81 1.82
CA MET A 507 -20.38 7.21 2.25
C MET A 507 -21.79 7.65 2.64
N TYR A 508 -21.94 8.34 3.78
CA TYR A 508 -23.16 9.09 4.08
C TYR A 508 -22.97 10.55 3.67
N GLU A 509 -23.89 11.10 2.89
CA GLU A 509 -23.90 12.51 2.51
C GLU A 509 -25.00 13.23 3.31
N ILE A 510 -24.61 14.26 4.05
CA ILE A 510 -25.52 15.18 4.75
C ILE A 510 -25.56 16.46 3.94
N VAL A 511 -26.76 16.93 3.60
CA VAL A 511 -26.95 18.21 2.91
C VAL A 511 -27.81 19.12 3.78
N ILE A 512 -27.23 20.20 4.29
CA ILE A 512 -27.93 21.22 5.08
C ILE A 512 -28.32 22.36 4.13
N GLY A 513 -29.61 22.72 4.11
CA GLY A 513 -30.12 23.75 3.19
C GLY A 513 -30.21 23.28 1.73
N ALA A 514 -30.59 22.03 1.52
CA ALA A 514 -30.95 21.45 0.23
C ALA A 514 -32.18 22.12 -0.41
N MET A 515 -32.33 21.92 -1.74
CA MET A 515 -33.42 22.48 -2.55
C MET A 515 -33.59 23.99 -2.34
N SER A 516 -32.53 24.74 -2.61
CA SER A 516 -32.52 26.20 -2.43
C SER A 516 -32.82 26.61 -1.00
N ASN A 517 -32.18 25.95 -0.03
CA ASN A 517 -32.26 26.28 1.40
C ASN A 517 -33.66 26.08 2.03
N THR A 518 -34.43 25.11 1.54
CA THR A 518 -35.78 24.82 2.07
C THR A 518 -35.84 23.57 2.94
N LYS A 519 -34.92 22.62 2.75
CA LYS A 519 -34.90 21.34 3.47
C LYS A 519 -33.48 20.87 3.78
N SER A 520 -33.35 19.84 4.60
CA SER A 520 -32.08 19.17 4.87
C SER A 520 -32.26 17.66 4.79
N VAL A 521 -31.24 16.96 4.27
CA VAL A 521 -31.31 15.53 3.98
C VAL A 521 -30.07 14.78 4.47
N ILE A 522 -30.27 13.50 4.82
CA ILE A 522 -29.20 12.51 5.00
C ILE A 522 -29.38 11.45 3.91
N ARG A 523 -28.30 11.16 3.20
CA ARG A 523 -28.25 10.21 2.09
C ARG A 523 -27.27 9.10 2.38
N ASP A 524 -27.66 7.86 2.13
CA ASP A 524 -26.77 6.72 2.04
C ASP A 524 -26.36 6.59 0.56
N VAL A 525 -25.17 7.07 0.25
CA VAL A 525 -24.70 7.04 -1.14
C VAL A 525 -24.58 5.56 -1.51
N GLY A 526 -25.17 5.15 -2.64
CA GLY A 526 -25.11 3.76 -3.12
C GLY A 526 -26.30 2.87 -2.78
N MET A 527 -27.26 3.38 -2.01
CA MET A 527 -28.55 2.75 -1.79
C MET A 527 -29.61 3.36 -2.72
N GLU A 528 -30.64 2.58 -3.08
CA GLU A 528 -31.84 3.09 -3.77
C GLU A 528 -33.11 2.84 -2.93
N PRO A 529 -33.89 3.90 -2.61
CA PRO A 529 -33.57 5.31 -2.80
C PRO A 529 -32.42 5.76 -1.87
N PRO A 530 -31.59 6.74 -2.28
CA PRO A 530 -30.44 7.16 -1.50
C PRO A 530 -30.83 8.01 -0.27
N GLU A 531 -31.98 8.67 -0.29
CA GLU A 531 -32.44 9.52 0.82
C GLU A 531 -33.01 8.67 1.96
N VAL A 532 -32.30 8.69 3.09
CA VAL A 532 -32.65 7.90 4.28
C VAL A 532 -33.29 8.75 5.39
N PHE A 533 -33.18 10.08 5.29
CA PHE A 533 -33.88 11.03 6.15
C PHE A 533 -34.03 12.38 5.46
N GLU A 534 -35.17 13.06 5.68
CA GLU A 534 -35.46 14.41 5.18
C GLU A 534 -36.25 15.19 6.22
N THR A 535 -35.99 16.50 6.33
CA THR A 535 -36.79 17.42 7.14
C THR A 535 -36.84 18.83 6.53
N ALA A 536 -37.94 19.55 6.77
CA ALA A 536 -38.05 20.96 6.40
C ALA A 536 -37.10 21.80 7.26
N SER A 537 -36.34 22.69 6.63
CA SER A 537 -35.36 23.54 7.30
C SER A 537 -35.17 24.84 6.50
N PRO A 538 -36.22 25.67 6.39
CA PRO A 538 -36.15 26.91 5.63
C PRO A 538 -35.10 27.85 6.24
N ASP A 539 -34.30 28.45 5.36
CA ASP A 539 -33.32 29.49 5.69
C ASP A 539 -32.28 29.05 6.74
N ILE A 540 -31.93 27.75 6.76
CA ILE A 540 -31.04 27.19 7.78
C ILE A 540 -29.56 27.59 7.59
N VAL A 541 -29.12 27.85 6.35
CA VAL A 541 -27.81 28.44 6.03
C VAL A 541 -27.94 29.85 5.49
N ASN A 542 -26.88 30.66 5.55
CA ASN A 542 -26.91 32.07 5.15
C ASN A 542 -25.72 32.44 4.25
N ALA A 543 -25.97 33.21 3.19
CA ALA A 543 -24.95 33.63 2.23
C ALA A 543 -24.01 34.73 2.75
N HIS A 544 -24.38 35.40 3.84
CA HIS A 544 -23.70 36.58 4.40
C HIS A 544 -23.11 36.34 5.79
N GLU A 545 -23.67 35.41 6.57
CA GLU A 545 -23.27 35.13 7.95
C GLU A 545 -22.85 33.67 8.15
N LEU A 546 -22.02 33.43 9.18
CA LEU A 546 -21.62 32.08 9.58
C LEU A 546 -22.72 31.42 10.41
N CYS A 547 -23.24 30.30 9.91
CA CYS A 547 -24.17 29.44 10.63
C CYS A 547 -23.41 28.25 11.25
N GLY A 548 -23.57 28.04 12.55
CA GLY A 548 -22.88 26.98 13.28
C GLY A 548 -23.69 25.69 13.41
N PHE A 549 -23.03 24.55 13.26
CA PHE A 549 -23.63 23.22 13.31
C PHE A 549 -22.76 22.21 14.03
N TRP A 550 -23.38 21.11 14.46
CA TRP A 550 -22.71 19.91 14.90
C TRP A 550 -23.32 18.68 14.23
N ILE A 551 -22.46 17.71 13.92
CA ILE A 551 -22.84 16.38 13.46
C ILE A 551 -22.28 15.39 14.47
N HIS A 552 -23.11 14.48 14.98
CA HIS A 552 -22.70 13.40 15.84
C HIS A 552 -23.13 12.07 15.24
N TRP A 553 -22.28 11.06 15.33
CA TRP A 553 -22.62 9.72 14.88
C TRP A 553 -22.22 8.66 15.91
N ASN A 554 -22.87 7.51 15.83
CA ASN A 554 -22.45 6.30 16.53
C ASN A 554 -22.87 5.09 15.70
N ASN A 555 -22.53 3.89 16.14
CA ASN A 555 -22.78 2.65 15.39
C ASN A 555 -24.25 2.40 14.99
N THR A 556 -25.21 3.18 15.48
CA THR A 556 -26.64 3.01 15.17
C THR A 556 -27.35 4.29 14.73
N SER A 557 -26.69 5.45 14.71
CA SER A 557 -27.36 6.72 14.41
C SER A 557 -26.44 7.83 13.88
N ILE A 558 -27.03 8.73 13.09
CA ILE A 558 -26.46 10.03 12.70
C ILE A 558 -27.42 11.12 13.18
N ALA A 559 -26.90 12.13 13.85
CA ALA A 559 -27.64 13.28 14.37
C ALA A 559 -26.99 14.58 13.91
N VAL A 560 -27.80 15.57 13.51
CA VAL A 560 -27.33 16.90 13.09
C VAL A 560 -28.11 17.96 13.84
N GLY A 561 -27.41 18.92 14.44
CA GLY A 561 -27.99 20.02 15.21
C GLY A 561 -27.30 21.35 14.97
N ARG A 562 -27.87 22.42 15.51
CA ARG A 562 -27.30 23.78 15.44
C ARG A 562 -26.35 24.02 16.61
N GLU A 563 -25.35 24.87 16.39
CA GLU A 563 -24.44 25.31 17.46
C GLU A 563 -25.25 25.89 18.65
N GLY A 564 -24.95 25.44 19.86
CA GLY A 564 -25.65 25.84 21.08
C GLY A 564 -26.94 25.06 21.37
N GLU A 565 -27.54 24.39 20.38
CA GLU A 565 -28.71 23.55 20.59
C GLU A 565 -28.32 22.12 20.99
N LYS A 566 -28.97 21.58 22.03
CA LYS A 566 -28.76 20.19 22.49
C LYS A 566 -29.54 19.16 21.68
N ILE A 567 -30.58 19.60 20.97
CA ILE A 567 -31.51 18.75 20.24
C ILE A 567 -31.15 18.81 18.76
N SER A 568 -31.05 17.65 18.12
CA SER A 568 -30.82 17.54 16.68
C SER A 568 -32.09 17.89 15.90
N PHE A 569 -31.95 18.63 14.80
CA PHE A 569 -33.05 18.84 13.85
C PHE A 569 -33.12 17.74 12.77
N MET A 570 -32.04 16.96 12.58
CA MET A 570 -32.06 15.70 11.82
C MET A 570 -31.56 14.54 12.67
N PHE A 571 -32.27 13.40 12.62
CA PHE A 571 -31.90 12.21 13.36
C PHE A 571 -32.25 10.94 12.58
N HIS A 572 -31.24 10.24 12.08
CA HIS A 572 -31.39 8.98 11.38
C HIS A 572 -30.96 7.82 12.29
N LYS A 573 -31.86 6.87 12.55
CA LYS A 573 -31.67 5.73 13.48
C LYS A 573 -31.69 4.40 12.72
N GLY A 574 -30.98 3.41 13.24
CA GLY A 574 -30.93 2.06 12.65
C GLY A 574 -29.86 1.90 11.56
N VAL A 575 -28.88 2.81 11.55
CA VAL A 575 -27.84 2.90 10.53
C VAL A 575 -26.76 1.85 10.80
N LYS A 576 -26.29 1.15 9.75
CA LYS A 576 -25.08 0.31 9.85
C LYS A 576 -23.87 1.14 9.40
N LEU A 577 -23.36 1.98 10.32
CA LEU A 577 -22.20 2.80 9.99
C LEU A 577 -20.93 1.95 9.86
N PHE A 578 -20.20 2.20 8.77
CA PHE A 578 -18.78 1.88 8.64
C PHE A 578 -17.96 2.85 9.52
N PRO A 579 -16.68 2.53 9.83
CA PRO A 579 -15.82 3.43 10.59
C PRO A 579 -15.62 4.75 9.85
N ILE A 580 -16.24 5.84 10.32
CA ILE A 580 -16.04 7.18 9.78
C ILE A 580 -14.67 7.69 10.27
N LYS A 581 -13.78 7.93 9.32
CA LYS A 581 -12.40 8.43 9.58
C LYS A 581 -12.15 9.80 8.93
N TYR A 582 -13.02 10.23 8.02
CA TYR A 582 -12.90 11.50 7.31
C TYR A 582 -14.24 12.22 7.20
N ILE A 583 -14.16 13.54 7.22
CA ILE A 583 -15.23 14.46 6.86
C ILE A 583 -14.85 15.13 5.54
N GLY A 584 -15.66 14.91 4.50
CA GLY A 584 -15.62 15.73 3.29
C GLY A 584 -16.49 16.96 3.45
N ILE A 585 -16.01 18.15 3.09
CA ILE A 585 -16.83 19.36 2.99
C ILE A 585 -16.90 19.85 1.54
N SER A 586 -18.06 20.31 1.12
CA SER A 586 -18.30 20.93 -0.19
C SER A 586 -19.52 21.86 -0.12
N THR A 587 -19.63 22.79 -1.05
CA THR A 587 -20.91 23.44 -1.36
C THR A 587 -21.50 22.88 -2.64
N GLY A 588 -22.82 23.01 -2.83
CA GLY A 588 -23.52 22.51 -4.00
C GLY A 588 -23.20 23.33 -5.25
N SER A 589 -23.46 22.74 -6.41
CA SER A 589 -23.20 23.38 -7.70
C SER A 589 -23.89 24.75 -7.79
N GLY A 590 -23.11 25.81 -7.99
CA GLY A 590 -23.58 27.19 -8.08
C GLY A 590 -23.40 28.03 -6.80
N ALA A 591 -23.05 27.41 -5.67
CA ALA A 591 -22.79 28.10 -4.40
C ALA A 591 -21.32 28.00 -3.98
N THR A 592 -20.74 29.09 -3.48
CA THR A 592 -19.44 29.07 -2.79
C THR A 592 -19.65 28.95 -1.28
N GLY A 593 -18.74 28.30 -0.58
CA GLY A 593 -18.77 28.18 0.87
C GLY A 593 -17.54 28.80 1.54
N TYR A 594 -17.74 29.36 2.72
CA TYR A 594 -16.66 29.72 3.64
C TYR A 594 -16.90 29.00 4.98
N TRP A 595 -15.92 28.22 5.43
CA TRP A 595 -16.04 27.27 6.52
C TRP A 595 -15.04 27.58 7.63
N GLU A 596 -15.45 27.39 8.88
CA GLU A 596 -14.58 27.47 10.06
C GLU A 596 -14.79 26.25 10.96
N PHE A 597 -13.73 25.50 11.29
CA PHE A 597 -13.79 24.36 12.20
C PHE A 597 -12.43 24.11 12.86
N GLU A 598 -12.40 23.41 14.00
CA GLU A 598 -11.13 23.11 14.69
C GLU A 598 -10.29 22.11 13.88
N ASP A 599 -8.99 22.38 13.76
CA ASP A 599 -8.05 21.41 13.22
C ASP A 599 -7.80 20.29 14.24
N GLU A 600 -8.50 19.17 14.11
CA GLU A 600 -8.26 18.02 15.00
C GLU A 600 -6.90 17.33 14.72
N CYS A 601 -6.23 17.62 13.59
CA CYS A 601 -5.06 16.87 13.12
C CYS A 601 -3.82 17.70 12.71
N GLY A 602 -3.88 19.03 12.66
CA GLY A 602 -2.73 19.89 12.35
C GLY A 602 -2.33 19.95 10.88
N ILE A 603 -3.19 19.54 9.94
CA ILE A 603 -2.85 19.42 8.52
C ILE A 603 -3.45 20.60 7.74
N GLY A 604 -2.63 21.61 7.46
CA GLY A 604 -2.94 22.61 6.44
C GLY A 604 -2.98 21.92 5.07
N GLY A 605 -4.10 22.04 4.36
CA GLY A 605 -4.26 21.49 3.02
C GLY A 605 -3.19 22.03 2.07
N SER A 606 -2.49 21.13 1.37
CA SER A 606 -1.67 21.47 0.21
C SER A 606 -2.61 21.86 -0.93
N ASN A 607 -2.56 23.13 -1.33
CA ASN A 607 -3.22 23.67 -2.52
C ASN A 607 -2.75 22.97 -3.81
#